data_AF-B5T2Z5-F1
#
_entry.id   AF-B5T2Z5-F1
#
_cell.length_a   1.000
_cell.length_b   1.000
_cell.length_c   1.000
_cell.angle_alpha   90.00
_cell.angle_beta   90.00
_cell.angle_gamma   90.00
#
_symmetry.space_group_name_H-M   'P 1'
#
loop_
_entity.id
_entity.type
_entity.pdbx_description
1 polymer ?
#
loop_
_entity_poly.entity_id
_entity_poly.type
_entity_poly.pdbx_seq_one_letter_code
_entity_poly.pdbx_strand_id
1 'polypeptide(L)'
;MMKTMITIQIYYIIMMIFISLLIISLPSHNKNIHPLIFCLLLLLLTIFNSMNISLLNYTHWFSYILFLIMIGGMMIIFLYFTSFINNMKMKINWTMFLSLPIKLMMLLMFITMMLLMNNTFLPWNNKIMEFFFTNSIYNNINYMFMYNKNISMIITMMYLLMCLTMIVKITINNKLTLRKIN
;
A
#
# COMPACT_ATOMS: atom_id res chain seq x y z
N MET A 1 7.81 -8.65 -24.97
CA MET A 1 7.89 -8.85 -23.51
C MET A 1 7.94 -7.52 -22.74
N MET A 2 8.79 -6.56 -23.11
CA MET A 2 8.88 -5.30 -22.36
C MET A 2 7.67 -4.39 -22.56
N LYS A 3 7.24 -4.19 -23.82
CA LYS A 3 6.00 -3.45 -24.14
C LYS A 3 4.76 -4.05 -23.48
N THR A 4 4.72 -5.38 -23.34
CA THR A 4 3.63 -6.08 -22.66
C THR A 4 3.65 -5.87 -21.14
N MET A 5 4.82 -5.87 -20.48
CA MET A 5 4.94 -5.53 -19.05
C MET A 5 4.51 -4.09 -18.77
N ILE A 6 4.92 -3.18 -19.64
CA ILE A 6 4.58 -1.76 -19.66
C ILE A 6 3.06 -1.54 -19.80
N THR A 7 2.39 -2.25 -20.72
CA THR A 7 0.92 -2.20 -20.84
C THR A 7 0.21 -2.78 -19.63
N ILE A 8 0.76 -3.85 -19.04
CA ILE A 8 0.22 -4.46 -17.81
C ILE A 8 0.35 -3.48 -16.63
N GLN A 9 1.47 -2.78 -16.53
CA GLN A 9 1.67 -1.75 -15.50
C GLN A 9 0.68 -0.59 -15.64
N ILE A 10 0.42 -0.11 -16.86
CA ILE A 10 -0.61 0.91 -17.09
C ILE A 10 -1.98 0.43 -16.59
N TYR A 11 -2.35 -0.83 -16.88
CA TYR A 11 -3.63 -1.37 -16.43
C TYR A 11 -3.75 -1.40 -14.90
N TYR A 12 -2.69 -1.80 -14.19
CA TYR A 12 -2.68 -1.79 -12.73
C TYR A 12 -2.70 -0.37 -12.14
N ILE A 13 -2.08 0.62 -12.78
CA ILE A 13 -2.17 2.03 -12.38
C ILE A 13 -3.60 2.55 -12.57
N ILE A 14 -4.24 2.23 -13.70
CA ILE A 14 -5.63 2.59 -13.96
C ILE A 14 -6.55 1.99 -12.90
N MET A 15 -6.38 0.70 -12.58
CA MET A 15 -7.17 0.03 -11.55
C MET A 15 -7.00 0.66 -10.15
N MET A 16 -5.78 1.08 -9.80
CA MET A 16 -5.53 1.82 -8.54
C MET A 16 -6.30 3.15 -8.49
N ILE A 17 -6.27 3.91 -9.57
CA ILE A 17 -6.96 5.19 -9.66
C ILE A 17 -8.47 5.00 -9.47
N PHE A 18 -9.05 3.99 -10.12
CA PHE A 18 -10.46 3.66 -9.92
C PHE A 18 -10.81 3.34 -8.46
N ILE A 19 -9.99 2.54 -7.77
CA ILE A 19 -10.25 2.18 -6.36
C ILE A 19 -10.11 3.40 -5.45
N SER A 20 -9.14 4.27 -5.71
CA SER A 20 -8.97 5.50 -4.94
C SER A 20 -10.18 6.44 -5.08
N LEU A 21 -10.81 6.48 -6.26
CA LEU A 21 -12.04 7.23 -6.49
C LEU A 21 -13.23 6.64 -5.74
N LEU A 22 -13.34 5.31 -5.65
CA LEU A 22 -14.36 4.65 -4.82
C LEU A 22 -14.23 5.06 -3.35
N ILE A 23 -13.00 5.14 -2.83
CA ILE A 23 -12.75 5.57 -1.44
C ILE A 23 -13.19 7.03 -1.24
N ILE A 24 -12.83 7.93 -2.15
CA ILE A 24 -13.20 9.36 -2.08
C ILE A 24 -14.72 9.55 -2.28
N SER A 25 -15.41 8.60 -2.91
CA SER A 25 -16.87 8.63 -3.06
C SER A 25 -17.63 8.36 -1.77
N LEU A 26 -16.99 7.72 -0.78
CA LEU A 26 -17.61 7.51 0.53
C LEU A 26 -17.61 8.84 1.31
N PRO A 27 -18.78 9.37 1.69
CA PRO A 27 -18.87 10.61 2.44
C PRO A 27 -18.25 10.45 3.84
N SER A 28 -17.33 11.35 4.16
CA SER A 28 -16.63 11.44 5.45
C SER A 28 -17.56 11.67 6.65
N HIS A 29 -18.80 12.11 6.42
CA HIS A 29 -19.75 12.48 7.47
C HIS A 29 -20.83 11.41 7.76
N ASN A 30 -20.77 10.23 7.15
CA ASN A 30 -21.78 9.20 7.41
C ASN A 30 -21.39 8.30 8.59
N LYS A 31 -21.96 8.63 9.76
CA LYS A 31 -21.87 7.83 11.00
C LYS A 31 -22.40 6.38 10.86
N ASN A 32 -23.08 6.08 9.75
CA ASN A 32 -23.72 4.77 9.49
C ASN A 32 -22.85 3.81 8.67
N ILE A 33 -21.69 4.25 8.16
CA ILE A 33 -20.81 3.36 7.40
C ILE A 33 -20.10 2.44 8.39
N HIS A 34 -20.34 1.14 8.26
CA HIS A 34 -19.64 0.16 9.07
C HIS A 34 -18.13 0.18 8.73
N PRO A 35 -17.22 0.26 9.71
CA PRO A 35 -15.77 0.36 9.49
C PRO A 35 -15.20 -0.78 8.65
N LEU A 36 -15.88 -1.94 8.63
CA LEU A 36 -15.59 -3.07 7.74
C LEU A 36 -15.53 -2.68 6.25
N ILE A 37 -16.40 -1.77 5.78
CA ILE A 37 -16.42 -1.34 4.37
C ILE A 37 -15.11 -0.64 4.02
N PHE A 38 -14.64 0.25 4.90
CA PHE A 38 -13.34 0.91 4.74
C PHE A 38 -12.19 -0.10 4.79
N CYS A 39 -12.26 -1.10 5.67
CA CYS A 39 -11.28 -2.18 5.71
C CYS A 39 -11.24 -2.98 4.40
N LEU A 40 -12.39 -3.34 3.83
CA LEU A 40 -12.43 -4.11 2.57
C LEU A 40 -11.88 -3.28 1.39
N LEU A 41 -12.22 -2.00 1.30
CA LEU A 41 -11.71 -1.11 0.25
C LEU A 41 -10.19 -0.91 0.35
N LEU A 42 -9.67 -0.76 1.56
CA LEU A 42 -8.24 -0.58 1.79
C LEU A 42 -7.45 -1.87 1.50
N LEU A 43 -8.09 -3.05 1.65
CA LEU A 43 -7.49 -4.33 1.32
C LEU A 43 -7.35 -4.48 -0.19
N LEU A 44 -8.37 -4.09 -0.95
CA LEU A 44 -8.30 -4.06 -2.41
C LEU A 44 -7.20 -3.09 -2.88
N LEU A 45 -7.15 -1.87 -2.35
CA LEU A 45 -6.12 -0.90 -2.69
C LEU A 45 -4.70 -1.43 -2.44
N THR A 46 -4.48 -2.13 -1.32
CA THR A 46 -3.16 -2.67 -0.96
C THR A 46 -2.75 -3.85 -1.84
N ILE A 47 -3.69 -4.70 -2.27
CA ILE A 47 -3.41 -5.74 -3.28
C ILE A 47 -2.90 -5.10 -4.56
N PHE A 48 -3.65 -4.15 -5.14
CA PHE A 48 -3.27 -3.52 -6.41
C PHE A 48 -1.97 -2.70 -6.28
N ASN A 49 -1.69 -2.10 -5.12
CA ASN A 49 -0.44 -1.39 -4.89
C ASN A 49 0.76 -2.36 -4.83
N SER A 50 0.62 -3.48 -4.12
CA SER A 50 1.68 -4.49 -4.04
C SER A 50 2.02 -5.10 -5.41
N MET A 51 1.01 -5.31 -6.26
CA MET A 51 1.18 -5.77 -7.64
C MET A 51 1.84 -4.73 -8.54
N ASN A 52 1.56 -3.43 -8.35
CA ASN A 52 2.27 -2.37 -9.10
C ASN A 52 3.76 -2.34 -8.76
N ILE A 53 4.09 -2.48 -7.48
CA ILE A 53 5.48 -2.42 -7.01
C ILE A 53 6.26 -3.66 -7.45
N SER A 54 5.60 -4.83 -7.56
CA SER A 54 6.25 -6.05 -8.04
C SER A 54 6.69 -5.95 -9.51
N LEU A 55 5.97 -5.18 -10.34
CA LEU A 55 6.30 -4.93 -11.75
C LEU A 55 7.43 -3.90 -11.93
N LEU A 56 7.56 -2.96 -11.00
CA LEU A 56 8.58 -1.89 -11.04
C LEU A 56 9.97 -2.37 -10.62
N ASN A 57 10.03 -3.35 -9.72
CA ASN A 57 11.29 -3.80 -9.12
C ASN A 57 11.73 -5.15 -9.68
N TYR A 58 13.05 -5.29 -9.91
CA TYR A 58 13.65 -6.55 -10.36
C TYR A 58 13.51 -7.69 -9.34
N THR A 59 13.47 -7.36 -8.05
CA THR A 59 13.24 -8.33 -6.98
C THR A 59 11.91 -8.06 -6.29
N HIS A 60 11.06 -9.07 -6.18
CA HIS A 60 9.71 -8.97 -5.59
C HIS A 60 9.68 -8.91 -4.05
N TRP A 61 10.83 -8.91 -3.37
CA TRP A 61 10.92 -8.90 -1.90
C TRP A 61 10.20 -7.71 -1.28
N PHE A 62 10.37 -6.51 -1.84
CA PHE A 62 9.72 -5.32 -1.30
C PHE A 62 8.19 -5.36 -1.47
N SER A 63 7.68 -5.85 -2.60
CA SER A 63 6.24 -6.02 -2.80
C SER A 63 5.63 -7.03 -1.83
N TYR A 64 6.35 -8.12 -1.51
CA TYR A 64 5.88 -9.12 -0.54
C TYR A 64 5.85 -8.57 0.89
N ILE A 65 6.91 -7.86 1.31
CA ILE A 65 6.96 -7.25 2.65
C ILE A 65 5.83 -6.23 2.81
N LEU A 66 5.60 -5.38 1.80
CA LEU A 66 4.52 -4.38 1.82
C LEU A 66 3.15 -5.04 1.91
N PHE A 67 2.91 -6.12 1.18
CA PHE A 67 1.67 -6.88 1.23
C PHE A 67 1.40 -7.48 2.62
N LEU A 68 2.41 -8.12 3.21
CA LEU A 68 2.30 -8.77 4.52
C LEU A 68 2.06 -7.78 5.66
N ILE A 69 2.79 -6.66 5.67
CA ILE A 69 2.64 -5.64 6.72
C ILE A 69 1.25 -5.00 6.64
N MET A 70 0.78 -4.68 5.43
CA MET A 70 -0.53 -4.05 5.28
C MET A 70 -1.67 -5.00 5.67
N ILE A 71 -1.64 -6.27 5.25
CA ILE A 71 -2.66 -7.24 5.65
C ILE A 71 -2.61 -7.52 7.15
N GLY A 72 -1.42 -7.67 7.73
CA GLY A 72 -1.25 -7.89 9.16
C GLY A 72 -1.85 -6.76 9.99
N GLY A 73 -1.59 -5.49 9.60
CA GLY A 73 -2.19 -4.32 10.26
C GLY A 73 -3.71 -4.29 10.16
N MET A 74 -4.26 -4.69 9.00
CA MET A 74 -5.70 -4.72 8.77
C MET A 74 -6.41 -5.84 9.54
N MET A 75 -5.78 -6.99 9.72
CA MET A 75 -6.33 -8.09 10.53
C MET A 75 -6.48 -7.70 12.01
N ILE A 76 -5.51 -6.96 12.56
CA ILE A 76 -5.56 -6.47 13.95
C ILE A 76 -6.72 -5.47 14.11
N ILE A 77 -6.88 -4.56 13.15
CA ILE A 77 -7.99 -3.59 13.13
C ILE A 77 -9.34 -4.32 13.01
N PHE A 78 -9.43 -5.36 12.19
CA PHE A 78 -10.64 -6.18 12.04
C PHE A 78 -11.03 -6.90 13.34
N LEU A 79 -10.05 -7.51 14.04
CA LEU A 79 -10.28 -8.13 15.34
C LEU A 79 -10.77 -7.12 16.39
N TYR A 80 -10.20 -5.91 16.38
CA TYR A 80 -10.63 -4.84 17.27
C TYR A 80 -12.10 -4.46 17.03
N PHE A 81 -12.49 -4.20 15.78
CA PHE A 81 -13.85 -3.78 15.46
C PHE A 81 -14.91 -4.88 15.67
N THR A 82 -14.60 -6.13 15.36
CA THR A 82 -15.52 -7.26 15.59
C THR A 82 -15.77 -7.50 17.09
N SER A 83 -14.80 -7.18 17.95
CA SER A 83 -14.97 -7.29 19.40
C SER A 83 -15.79 -6.16 20.03
N PHE A 84 -15.82 -4.96 19.42
CA PHE A 84 -16.47 -3.76 19.96
C PHE A 84 -17.89 -3.50 19.43
N ILE A 85 -18.23 -4.00 18.24
CA ILE A 85 -19.48 -3.63 17.57
C ILE A 85 -20.55 -4.71 17.82
N ASN A 86 -21.56 -4.33 18.60
CA ASN A 86 -22.86 -5.01 18.66
C ASN A 86 -23.45 -5.09 17.24
N ASN A 87 -23.96 -6.24 16.80
CA ASN A 87 -24.40 -6.60 15.42
C ASN A 87 -25.27 -5.55 14.67
N MET A 88 -24.76 -4.36 14.37
CA MET A 88 -25.46 -3.34 13.61
C MET A 88 -25.47 -3.74 12.14
N LYS A 89 -26.68 -3.98 11.61
CA LYS A 89 -26.87 -4.30 10.19
C LYS A 89 -26.25 -3.19 9.33
N MET A 90 -25.37 -3.59 8.42
CA MET A 90 -24.73 -2.70 7.46
C MET A 90 -25.79 -2.04 6.57
N LYS A 91 -25.93 -0.71 6.65
CA LYS A 91 -26.81 0.09 5.77
C LYS A 91 -25.95 0.94 4.84
N ILE A 92 -25.81 0.51 3.59
CA ILE A 92 -25.24 1.35 2.53
C ILE A 92 -26.35 2.24 1.99
N ASN A 93 -26.20 3.56 2.11
CA ASN A 93 -27.05 4.49 1.37
C ASN A 93 -26.52 4.62 -0.07
N TRP A 94 -27.29 4.18 -1.05
CA TRP A 94 -26.95 4.30 -2.47
C TRP A 94 -26.80 5.76 -2.93
N THR A 95 -27.38 6.71 -2.20
CA THR A 95 -27.21 8.15 -2.45
C THR A 95 -25.75 8.62 -2.35
N MET A 96 -24.88 7.87 -1.65
CA MET A 96 -23.44 8.17 -1.59
C MET A 96 -22.78 8.12 -2.98
N PHE A 97 -23.26 7.24 -3.85
CA PHE A 97 -22.70 7.03 -5.19
C PHE A 97 -23.17 8.06 -6.24
N LEU A 98 -24.12 8.95 -5.89
CA LEU A 98 -24.57 10.01 -6.79
C LEU A 98 -23.45 11.00 -7.17
N SER A 99 -22.44 11.16 -6.31
CA SER A 99 -21.29 12.05 -6.59
C SER A 99 -20.23 11.45 -7.52
N LEU A 100 -20.33 10.14 -7.80
CA LEU A 100 -19.34 9.38 -8.55
C LEU A 100 -19.21 9.78 -10.03
N PRO A 101 -20.29 10.01 -10.81
CA PRO A 101 -20.15 10.45 -12.21
C PRO A 101 -19.44 11.80 -12.33
N ILE A 102 -19.68 12.74 -11.42
CA ILE A 102 -19.02 14.06 -11.42
C ILE A 102 -17.53 13.90 -11.15
N LYS A 103 -17.17 13.06 -10.16
CA LYS A 103 -15.76 12.76 -9.83
C LYS A 103 -15.04 12.07 -10.98
N LEU A 104 -15.70 11.13 -11.67
CA LEU A 104 -15.15 10.49 -12.87
C LEU A 104 -14.94 11.49 -14.00
N MET A 105 -15.87 12.42 -14.20
CA MET A 105 -15.73 13.45 -15.24
C MET A 105 -14.54 14.37 -14.94
N MET A 106 -14.37 14.80 -13.69
CA MET A 106 -13.21 15.60 -13.27
C MET A 106 -11.88 14.86 -13.46
N LEU A 107 -11.85 13.55 -13.17
CA LEU A 107 -10.67 12.73 -13.42
C LEU A 107 -10.37 12.65 -14.92
N LEU A 108 -11.38 12.39 -15.75
CA LEU A 108 -11.21 12.31 -17.20
C LEU A 108 -10.70 13.63 -17.76
N MET A 109 -11.23 14.77 -17.31
CA MET A 109 -10.71 16.09 -17.68
C MET A 109 -9.26 16.29 -17.23
N PHE A 110 -8.91 15.84 -16.02
CA PHE A 110 -7.52 15.91 -15.56
C PHE A 110 -6.58 15.08 -16.45
N ILE A 111 -6.98 13.85 -16.78
CA ILE A 111 -6.20 12.96 -17.66
C ILE A 111 -6.07 13.55 -19.06
N THR A 112 -7.14 14.08 -19.65
CA THR A 112 -7.08 14.67 -20.99
C THR A 112 -6.18 15.90 -21.00
N MET A 113 -6.23 16.75 -19.97
CA MET A 113 -5.32 17.90 -19.84
C MET A 113 -3.85 17.45 -19.72
N MET A 114 -3.58 16.40 -18.94
CA MET A 114 -2.23 15.83 -18.81
C MET A 114 -1.72 15.23 -20.14
N LEU A 115 -2.59 14.59 -20.92
CA LEU A 115 -2.24 14.04 -22.24
C LEU A 115 -1.99 15.14 -23.27
N LEU A 116 -2.78 16.21 -23.25
CA LEU A 116 -2.65 17.35 -24.17
C LEU A 116 -1.36 18.15 -23.93
N MET A 117 -0.83 18.14 -22.70
CA MET A 117 0.41 18.85 -22.33
C MET A 117 1.70 18.26 -22.92
N ASN A 118 1.60 17.16 -23.69
CA ASN A 118 2.60 16.50 -24.53
C ASN A 118 4.06 16.35 -24.02
N ASN A 119 4.50 15.09 -23.98
CA ASN A 119 5.88 14.57 -23.95
C ASN A 119 6.76 14.64 -22.68
N THR A 120 6.42 15.35 -21.61
CA THR A 120 7.32 15.44 -20.42
C THR A 120 6.84 14.70 -19.17
N PHE A 121 5.56 14.34 -19.08
CA PHE A 121 4.99 13.75 -17.86
C PHE A 121 4.97 12.23 -17.80
N LEU A 122 5.07 11.54 -18.94
CA LEU A 122 5.34 10.11 -18.98
C LEU A 122 6.84 9.96 -19.20
N PRO A 123 7.63 9.62 -18.15
CA PRO A 123 9.07 9.39 -18.28
C PRO A 123 9.31 8.02 -18.93
N TRP A 124 8.64 7.74 -20.04
CA TRP A 124 8.86 6.58 -20.90
C TRP A 124 9.70 6.97 -22.10
N ASN A 125 10.70 7.81 -21.84
CA ASN A 125 11.78 7.98 -22.78
C ASN A 125 12.80 6.85 -22.52
N ASN A 126 13.38 6.29 -23.58
CA ASN A 126 14.33 5.17 -23.49
C ASN A 126 15.47 5.39 -22.48
N LYS A 127 15.82 6.66 -22.17
CA LYS A 127 16.84 7.05 -21.18
C LYS A 127 16.48 6.73 -19.72
N ILE A 128 15.22 6.89 -19.31
CA ILE A 128 14.77 6.46 -17.96
C ILE A 128 14.81 4.93 -17.89
N MET A 129 14.52 4.27 -19.00
CA MET A 129 14.52 2.81 -19.11
C MET A 129 15.93 2.22 -19.01
N GLU A 130 16.93 2.85 -19.62
CA GLU A 130 18.35 2.51 -19.45
C GLU A 130 18.84 2.72 -18.01
N PHE A 131 18.36 3.76 -17.33
CA PHE A 131 18.68 4.01 -15.92
C PHE A 131 18.11 2.91 -14.99
N PHE A 132 16.90 2.42 -15.27
CA PHE A 132 16.33 1.29 -14.51
C PHE A 132 17.08 -0.02 -14.75
N PHE A 133 17.52 -0.29 -15.98
CA PHE A 133 18.31 -1.50 -16.29
C PHE A 133 19.72 -1.45 -15.70
N THR A 134 20.39 -0.30 -15.73
CA THR A 134 21.73 -0.18 -15.12
C THR A 134 21.66 -0.30 -13.60
N ASN A 135 20.64 0.26 -12.94
CA ASN A 135 20.42 0.05 -11.51
C ASN A 135 19.95 -1.36 -11.15
N SER A 136 19.35 -2.11 -12.08
CA SER A 136 18.91 -3.51 -11.85
C SER A 136 20.04 -4.44 -11.44
N ILE A 137 21.21 -4.23 -12.03
CA ILE A 137 22.41 -5.02 -11.82
C ILE A 137 23.03 -4.69 -10.45
N TYR A 138 22.82 -3.46 -9.96
CA TYR A 138 23.34 -2.95 -8.68
C TYR A 138 22.36 -3.05 -7.50
N ASN A 139 21.05 -3.17 -7.75
CA ASN A 139 19.98 -3.23 -6.74
C ASN A 139 19.56 -4.67 -6.39
N ASN A 140 20.42 -5.66 -6.60
CA ASN A 140 20.15 -6.98 -6.05
C ASN A 140 20.42 -6.95 -4.53
N ILE A 141 19.53 -7.52 -3.72
CA ILE A 141 19.69 -7.64 -2.26
C ILE A 141 21.05 -8.27 -1.92
N ASN A 142 21.55 -9.16 -2.78
CA ASN A 142 22.87 -9.75 -2.67
C ASN A 142 24.02 -8.73 -2.63
N TYR A 143 23.84 -7.55 -3.21
CA TYR A 143 24.82 -6.46 -3.16
C TYR A 143 24.95 -5.85 -1.76
N MET A 144 23.92 -5.95 -0.90
CA MET A 144 24.01 -5.58 0.51
C MET A 144 24.88 -6.54 1.32
N PHE A 145 25.09 -7.78 0.83
CA PHE A 145 25.94 -8.80 1.45
C PHE A 145 27.38 -8.78 0.92
N MET A 146 27.71 -7.88 -0.01
CA MET A 146 29.05 -7.75 -0.56
C MET A 146 29.99 -7.01 0.40
N TYR A 147 31.24 -7.47 0.42
CA TYR A 147 32.30 -7.17 1.39
C TYR A 147 32.46 -5.69 1.80
N ASN A 148 32.13 -4.73 0.93
CA ASN A 148 32.28 -3.30 1.23
C ASN A 148 30.98 -2.59 1.72
N LYS A 149 29.80 -3.21 1.57
CA LYS A 149 28.50 -2.62 2.00
C LYS A 149 27.87 -3.30 3.23
N ASN A 150 28.50 -4.34 3.78
CA ASN A 150 28.01 -5.13 4.92
C ASN A 150 27.91 -4.33 6.24
N ILE A 151 28.59 -3.19 6.38
CA ILE A 151 28.56 -2.41 7.62
C ILE A 151 27.15 -1.96 7.97
N SER A 152 26.37 -1.49 6.98
CA SER A 152 24.98 -1.09 7.20
C SER A 152 24.12 -2.28 7.66
N MET A 153 24.38 -3.47 7.12
CA MET A 153 23.70 -4.70 7.52
C MET A 153 24.07 -5.15 8.94
N ILE A 154 25.33 -5.03 9.33
CA ILE A 154 25.76 -5.35 10.69
C ILE A 154 25.07 -4.40 11.69
N ILE A 155 24.99 -3.11 11.36
CA ILE A 155 24.29 -2.11 12.20
C ILE A 155 22.81 -2.46 12.33
N THR A 156 22.11 -2.83 11.25
CA THR A 156 20.69 -3.20 11.32
C THR A 156 20.46 -4.48 12.12
N MET A 157 21.33 -5.48 12.00
CA MET A 157 21.26 -6.70 12.82
C MET A 157 21.42 -6.41 14.31
N MET A 158 22.41 -5.59 14.67
CA MET A 158 22.62 -5.16 16.07
C MET A 158 21.44 -4.35 16.60
N TYR A 159 20.87 -3.47 15.76
CA TYR A 159 19.66 -2.72 16.09
C TYR A 159 18.46 -3.62 16.36
N LEU A 160 18.19 -4.60 15.47
CA LEU A 160 17.09 -5.56 15.65
C LEU A 160 17.27 -6.40 16.93
N LEU A 161 18.50 -6.80 17.26
CA LEU A 161 18.81 -7.52 18.50
C LEU A 161 18.57 -6.65 19.74
N MET A 162 18.99 -5.38 19.72
CA MET A 162 18.66 -4.39 20.76
C MET A 162 17.16 -4.22 20.92
N CYS A 163 16.41 -4.04 19.83
CA CYS A 163 14.96 -3.91 19.87
C CYS A 163 14.29 -5.14 20.48
N LEU A 164 14.68 -6.35 20.07
CA LEU A 164 14.12 -7.59 20.61
C LEU A 164 14.37 -7.68 22.13
N THR A 165 15.59 -7.43 22.59
CA THR A 165 15.91 -7.47 24.03
C THR A 165 15.15 -6.41 24.83
N MET A 166 14.96 -5.21 24.27
CA MET A 166 14.15 -4.17 24.89
C MET A 166 12.67 -4.56 24.96
N ILE A 167 12.10 -5.11 23.88
CA ILE A 167 10.71 -5.58 23.86
C ILE A 167 10.50 -6.67 24.91
N VAL A 168 11.41 -7.64 25.01
CA VAL A 168 11.34 -8.71 26.03
C VAL A 168 11.41 -8.14 27.45
N LYS A 169 12.25 -7.14 27.70
CA LYS A 169 12.29 -6.47 29.02
C LYS A 169 10.96 -5.77 29.35
N ILE A 170 10.38 -5.06 28.37
CA ILE A 170 9.10 -4.35 28.55
C ILE A 170 7.96 -5.35 28.80
N THR A 171 7.89 -6.46 28.06
CA THR A 171 6.82 -7.45 28.22
C THR A 171 6.92 -8.21 29.54
N ILE A 172 8.13 -8.50 30.03
CA ILE A 172 8.32 -9.18 31.33
C ILE A 172 7.89 -8.29 32.51
N ASN A 173 8.02 -6.97 32.41
CA ASN A 173 7.70 -6.06 33.51
C ASN A 173 6.18 -5.88 33.70
N ASN A 174 5.39 -6.06 32.65
CA ASN A 174 3.93 -5.90 32.69
C ASN A 174 3.22 -7.23 32.98
N LYS A 175 3.33 -7.73 34.21
CA LYS A 175 2.61 -8.94 34.67
C LYS A 175 1.12 -8.71 34.97
N LEU A 176 0.68 -7.46 35.00
CA LEU A 176 -0.71 -7.08 35.28
C LEU A 176 -1.54 -7.14 33.99
N THR A 177 -2.71 -7.76 34.07
CA THR A 177 -3.66 -7.81 32.95
C THR A 177 -4.13 -6.39 32.61
N LEU A 178 -3.93 -5.94 31.37
CA LEU A 178 -4.44 -4.67 30.84
C LEU A 178 -5.96 -4.49 31.01
N ARG A 179 -6.69 -5.58 31.27
CA ARG A 179 -8.13 -5.62 31.56
C ARG A 179 -8.53 -5.02 32.92
N LYS A 180 -7.58 -4.78 33.83
CA LYS A 180 -7.85 -4.22 35.18
C LYS A 180 -7.47 -2.75 35.33
N ILE A 181 -7.02 -2.10 34.26
CA ILE A 181 -6.48 -0.72 34.36
C ILE A 181 -7.56 0.36 34.25
N ASN A 182 -8.83 0.03 33.95
CA ASN A 182 -10.03 0.82 34.29
C ASN A 182 -11.31 0.01 34.05
#